data_AF-A0AAI9WGL8-F1
#
_entry.id   AF-A0AAI9WGL8-F1
#
_cell.length_a   1.000
_cell.length_b   1.000
_cell.length_c   1.000
_cell.angle_alpha   90.00
_cell.angle_beta   90.00
_cell.angle_gamma   90.00
#
_symmetry.space_group_name_H-M   'P 1'
#
loop_
_entity.id
_entity.type
_entity.pdbx_description
1 polymer ?
#
loop_
_entity_poly.entity_id
_entity_poly.type
_entity_poly.pdbx_seq_one_letter_code
_entity_poly.pdbx_strand_id
1 'polypeptide(L)'
;MSVVVCHAEKIPKIVKVTVEPKDAAIYINNALTGYGYAEFTRPKKKNEVIIIRCECSEYKPILTKFYGGDKRSSLSFALQQDGFYRASAASGIVNKFFTIDLDSLYYRVDGDKVNASPAWKLLHQILLNYFDEIAATDIYGGYLQTPWQYKTFSLSEKQIRNRVTIRDISTPKRVAFQIKVSSEVAGTMAARHGEFTEVDRIPKELEPLIEELQTRIGKVSSL
;
A
#
# COMPACT_ATOMS: atom_id res chain seq x y z
N MET A 1 -20.72 71.65 -17.12
CA MET A 1 -20.34 70.40 -17.80
C MET A 1 -20.04 69.35 -16.74
N SER A 2 -20.82 68.26 -16.71
CA SER A 2 -20.60 67.16 -15.75
C SER A 2 -19.47 66.29 -16.27
N VAL A 3 -18.38 66.17 -15.52
CA VAL A 3 -17.27 65.27 -15.84
C VAL A 3 -17.68 63.88 -15.37
N VAL A 4 -18.09 63.03 -16.31
CA VAL A 4 -18.32 61.60 -16.05
C VAL A 4 -16.95 60.97 -15.85
N VAL A 5 -16.57 60.73 -14.59
CA VAL A 5 -15.35 59.98 -14.25
C VAL A 5 -15.65 58.50 -14.45
N CYS A 6 -15.37 57.99 -15.64
CA CYS A 6 -15.39 56.56 -15.94
C CYS A 6 -14.33 55.86 -15.06
N HIS A 7 -14.78 55.23 -13.97
CA HIS A 7 -13.92 54.34 -13.20
C HIS A 7 -13.77 53.04 -13.99
N ALA A 8 -12.57 52.77 -14.50
CA ALA A 8 -12.23 51.46 -15.03
C ALA A 8 -12.28 50.44 -13.87
N GLU A 9 -13.28 49.57 -13.90
CA GLU A 9 -13.44 48.50 -12.91
C GLU A 9 -12.23 47.56 -13.03
N LYS A 10 -11.41 47.50 -11.98
CA LYS A 10 -10.21 46.65 -11.98
C LYS A 10 -10.66 45.19 -12.06
N ILE A 11 -10.47 44.58 -13.23
CA ILE A 11 -10.72 43.16 -13.45
C ILE A 11 -9.98 42.37 -12.36
N PRO A 12 -10.68 41.55 -11.57
CA PRO A 12 -10.05 40.75 -10.53
C PRO A 12 -9.04 39.81 -11.18
N LYS A 13 -7.79 39.86 -10.71
CA LYS A 13 -6.75 38.95 -11.19
C LYS A 13 -7.00 37.57 -10.58
N ILE A 14 -7.52 36.67 -11.40
CA ILE A 14 -7.75 35.28 -11.04
C ILE A 14 -6.41 34.53 -11.05
N VAL A 15 -6.18 33.71 -10.03
CA VAL A 15 -5.04 32.80 -9.93
C VAL A 15 -5.57 31.37 -10.04
N LYS A 16 -4.93 30.58 -10.90
CA LYS A 16 -5.29 29.18 -11.15
C LYS A 16 -4.42 28.24 -10.32
N VAL A 17 -5.01 27.21 -9.76
CA VAL A 17 -4.30 26.14 -9.05
C VAL A 17 -4.61 24.83 -9.74
N THR A 18 -3.58 24.13 -10.19
CA THR A 18 -3.65 22.78 -10.76
C THR A 18 -2.90 21.81 -9.87
N VAL A 19 -3.49 20.65 -9.61
CA VAL A 19 -2.88 19.60 -8.80
C VAL A 19 -2.96 18.27 -9.52
N GLU A 20 -1.85 17.55 -9.53
CA GLU A 20 -1.79 16.13 -9.89
C GLU A 20 -1.61 15.30 -8.61
N PRO A 21 -2.38 14.21 -8.41
CA PRO A 21 -3.40 13.64 -9.30
C PRO A 21 -4.70 14.48 -9.35
N LYS A 22 -5.53 14.26 -10.38
CA LYS A 22 -6.73 15.09 -10.68
C LYS A 22 -7.85 14.99 -9.64
N ASP A 23 -7.84 13.94 -8.83
CA ASP A 23 -8.74 13.69 -7.71
C ASP A 23 -8.25 14.33 -6.40
N ALA A 24 -7.10 15.00 -6.39
CA ALA A 24 -6.61 15.71 -5.22
C ALA A 24 -7.53 16.88 -4.85
N ALA A 25 -7.99 16.90 -3.60
CA ALA A 25 -8.79 17.97 -3.03
C ALA A 25 -7.95 19.23 -2.81
N ILE A 26 -8.46 20.38 -3.23
CA ILE A 26 -7.83 21.69 -3.08
C ILE A 26 -8.65 22.53 -2.11
N TYR A 27 -8.01 22.93 -1.01
CA TYR A 27 -8.56 23.82 -0.01
C TYR A 27 -7.89 25.18 -0.09
N ILE A 28 -8.70 26.24 -0.12
CA ILE A 28 -8.26 27.63 -0.11
C ILE A 28 -8.79 28.25 1.17
N ASN A 29 -7.90 28.70 2.04
CA ASN A 29 -8.23 29.17 3.40
C ASN A 29 -9.11 28.17 4.16
N ASN A 30 -8.73 26.89 4.07
CA ASN A 30 -9.43 25.75 4.69
C ASN A 30 -10.83 25.44 4.12
N ALA A 31 -11.29 26.15 3.09
CA ALA A 31 -12.52 25.84 2.37
C ALA A 31 -12.23 24.99 1.13
N LEU A 32 -12.91 23.84 1.00
CA LEU A 32 -12.82 22.99 -0.20
C LEU A 32 -13.31 23.79 -1.40
N THR A 33 -12.42 24.00 -2.38
CA THR A 33 -12.70 24.83 -3.57
C THR A 33 -12.82 24.00 -4.83
N GLY A 34 -12.16 22.84 -4.90
CA GLY A 34 -12.24 21.95 -6.06
C GLY A 34 -11.35 20.72 -5.94
N TYR A 35 -11.34 19.93 -7.02
CA TYR A 35 -10.52 18.72 -7.17
C TYR A 35 -9.67 18.83 -8.43
N GLY A 36 -8.35 18.68 -8.32
CA GLY A 36 -7.37 18.78 -9.43
C GLY A 36 -7.23 20.18 -10.06
N TYR A 37 -8.27 21.00 -9.96
CA TYR A 37 -8.33 22.38 -10.43
C TYR A 37 -9.12 23.25 -9.46
N ALA A 38 -8.60 24.44 -9.19
CA ALA A 38 -9.31 25.48 -8.43
C ALA A 38 -8.86 26.87 -8.90
N GLU A 39 -9.71 27.86 -8.66
CA GLU A 39 -9.40 29.27 -8.92
C GLU A 39 -9.67 30.10 -7.68
N PHE A 40 -8.88 31.15 -7.48
CA PHE A 40 -9.15 32.15 -6.46
C PHE A 40 -8.79 33.55 -6.92
N THR A 41 -9.47 34.53 -6.34
CA THR A 41 -9.17 35.94 -6.58
C THR A 41 -7.92 36.34 -5.80
N ARG A 42 -6.95 36.93 -6.50
CA ARG A 42 -5.74 37.47 -5.90
C ARG A 42 -6.07 38.45 -4.76
N PRO A 43 -5.39 38.33 -3.60
CA PRO A 43 -5.53 39.29 -2.52
C PRO A 43 -5.23 40.73 -2.97
N LYS A 44 -6.02 41.70 -2.49
CA LYS A 44 -5.87 43.11 -2.90
C LYS A 44 -4.62 43.73 -2.28
N LYS A 45 -4.25 43.32 -1.06
CA LYS A 45 -3.08 43.82 -0.34
C LYS A 45 -1.88 42.89 -0.55
N LYS A 46 -0.69 43.47 -0.73
CA LYS A 46 0.54 42.69 -0.95
C LYS A 46 0.87 41.72 0.20
N ASN A 47 0.53 42.11 1.43
CA ASN A 47 0.83 41.35 2.65
C ASN A 47 -0.27 40.34 3.04
N GLU A 48 -1.39 40.35 2.32
CA GLU A 48 -2.47 39.40 2.57
C GLU A 48 -2.09 38.02 2.00
N VAL A 49 -2.44 36.97 2.74
CA VAL A 49 -1.99 35.60 2.49
C VAL A 49 -3.19 34.69 2.30
N ILE A 50 -3.11 33.84 1.29
CA ILE A 50 -4.02 32.74 1.07
C ILE A 50 -3.28 31.44 1.39
N ILE A 51 -3.92 30.57 2.17
CA ILE A 51 -3.41 29.24 2.48
C ILE A 51 -3.99 28.27 1.46
N ILE A 52 -3.12 27.57 0.74
CA ILE A 52 -3.48 26.54 -0.22
C ILE A 52 -3.06 25.20 0.36
N ARG A 53 -4.01 24.30 0.53
CA ARG A 53 -3.78 22.95 1.04
C ARG A 53 -4.30 21.96 0.01
N CYS A 54 -3.44 21.06 -0.44
CA CYS A 54 -3.77 20.04 -1.43
C CYS A 54 -3.63 18.67 -0.76
N GLU A 55 -4.67 17.85 -0.78
CA GLU A 55 -4.71 16.55 -0.10
C GLU A 55 -5.30 15.49 -1.03
N CYS A 56 -4.73 14.29 -1.02
CA CYS A 56 -5.26 13.14 -1.74
C CYS A 56 -4.96 11.88 -0.93
N SER A 57 -5.87 10.91 -0.93
CA SER A 57 -5.63 9.61 -0.28
C SER A 57 -4.40 8.96 -0.88
N GLU A 58 -3.55 8.36 -0.06
CA GLU A 58 -2.26 7.73 -0.46
C GLU A 58 -1.14 8.68 -0.89
N TYR A 59 -1.35 10.00 -0.85
CA TYR A 59 -0.33 10.99 -1.18
C TYR A 59 0.02 11.86 0.02
N LYS A 60 1.23 12.44 -0.01
CA LYS A 60 1.63 13.46 0.96
C LYS A 60 0.92 14.77 0.68
N PRO A 61 0.28 15.40 1.67
CA PRO A 61 -0.38 16.68 1.48
C PRO A 61 0.65 17.79 1.27
N ILE A 62 0.28 18.79 0.47
CA ILE A 62 1.06 20.02 0.29
C ILE A 62 0.31 21.16 0.97
N LEU A 63 0.98 21.85 1.88
CA LEU A 63 0.51 23.08 2.50
C LEU A 63 1.43 24.22 2.08
N THR A 64 0.88 25.21 1.38
CA THR A 64 1.64 26.36 0.88
C THR A 64 0.88 27.66 1.05
N LYS A 65 1.60 28.77 0.94
CA LYS A 65 1.08 30.12 1.13
C LYS A 65 1.24 30.91 -0.17
N PHE A 66 0.19 31.62 -0.57
CA PHE A 66 0.22 32.55 -1.68
C PHE A 66 0.04 33.98 -1.17
N TYR A 67 1.00 34.85 -1.47
CA TYR A 67 0.99 36.25 -1.03
C TYR A 67 0.40 37.14 -2.11
N GLY A 68 -0.37 38.18 -1.75
CA GLY A 68 -0.94 39.12 -2.72
C GLY A 68 0.10 39.78 -3.64
N GLY A 69 1.33 39.94 -3.15
CA GLY A 69 2.47 40.44 -3.91
C GLY A 69 3.06 39.47 -4.96
N ASP A 70 2.72 38.18 -4.92
CA ASP A 70 3.28 37.15 -5.80
C ASP A 70 2.79 37.30 -7.23
N LYS A 71 3.63 37.60 -8.21
CA LYS A 71 3.19 37.92 -9.59
C LYS A 71 2.64 36.73 -10.40
N ARG A 72 2.74 35.49 -9.90
CA ARG A 72 2.28 34.29 -10.62
C ARG A 72 0.76 34.31 -10.82
N SER A 73 0.32 33.93 -12.02
CA SER A 73 -1.09 33.76 -12.39
C SER A 73 -1.57 32.31 -12.30
N SER A 74 -0.65 31.37 -12.15
CA SER A 74 -0.93 29.95 -12.03
C SER A 74 0.06 29.26 -11.09
N LEU A 75 -0.43 28.26 -10.35
CA LEU A 75 0.33 27.39 -9.48
C LEU A 75 0.04 25.95 -9.88
N SER A 76 1.09 25.16 -10.09
CA SER A 76 0.97 23.74 -10.38
C SER A 76 1.67 22.92 -9.30
N PHE A 77 0.98 21.93 -8.76
CA PHE A 77 1.51 21.01 -7.76
C PHE A 77 1.39 19.57 -8.26
N ALA A 78 2.41 18.76 -8.01
CA ALA A 78 2.34 17.32 -8.15
C ALA A 78 2.53 16.71 -6.76
N LEU A 79 1.51 16.06 -6.24
CA LEU A 79 1.58 15.36 -4.97
C LEU A 79 2.50 14.15 -5.12
N GLN A 80 3.35 13.95 -4.12
CA GLN A 80 4.18 12.75 -4.07
C GLN A 80 3.40 11.62 -3.41
N GLN A 81 3.28 10.48 -4.09
CA GLN A 81 2.68 9.30 -3.50
C GLN A 81 3.48 8.88 -2.27
N ASP A 82 2.77 8.52 -1.21
CA ASP A 82 3.34 8.07 0.05
C ASP A 82 4.21 6.81 -0.19
N GLY A 83 5.41 6.79 0.40
CA GLY A 83 6.41 5.74 0.17
C GLY A 83 5.89 4.33 0.47
N PHE A 84 5.04 4.18 1.48
CA PHE A 84 4.34 2.94 1.79
C PHE A 84 3.48 2.47 0.63
N TYR A 85 2.60 3.31 0.09
CA TYR A 85 1.70 2.94 -1.02
C TYR A 85 2.46 2.72 -2.32
N ARG A 86 3.56 3.45 -2.55
CA ARG A 86 4.43 3.28 -3.72
C ARG A 86 5.18 1.94 -3.71
N ALA A 87 5.65 1.50 -2.54
CA ALA A 87 6.51 0.33 -2.37
C ALA A 87 5.76 -0.94 -1.91
N SER A 88 4.45 -0.85 -1.72
CA SER A 88 3.56 -1.99 -1.47
C SER A 88 2.50 -2.09 -2.55
N ALA A 89 1.87 -3.25 -2.66
CA ALA A 89 0.76 -3.50 -3.56
C ALA A 89 -0.42 -4.07 -2.78
N ALA A 90 -1.63 -3.74 -3.23
CA ALA A 90 -2.85 -4.33 -2.67
C ALA A 90 -2.99 -5.77 -3.17
N SER A 91 -3.35 -6.69 -2.28
CA SER A 91 -3.57 -8.09 -2.63
C SER A 91 -4.75 -8.64 -1.83
N GLY A 92 -5.76 -9.15 -2.55
CA GLY A 92 -6.97 -9.70 -1.93
C GLY A 92 -6.79 -11.05 -1.21
N ILE A 93 -5.60 -11.65 -1.35
CA ILE A 93 -5.21 -12.97 -0.83
C ILE A 93 -4.45 -12.85 0.49
N VAL A 94 -3.84 -11.68 0.74
CA VAL A 94 -3.14 -11.38 1.98
C VAL A 94 -4.12 -11.46 3.16
N ASN A 95 -3.61 -11.89 4.31
CA ASN A 95 -4.35 -12.15 5.56
C ASN A 95 -5.41 -13.26 5.49
N LYS A 96 -5.58 -13.91 4.34
CA LYS A 96 -6.49 -15.06 4.16
C LYS A 96 -5.70 -16.33 3.92
N PHE A 97 -6.34 -17.45 4.25
CA PHE A 97 -5.84 -18.76 3.89
C PHE A 97 -6.32 -19.11 2.48
N PHE A 98 -5.39 -19.48 1.60
CA PHE A 98 -5.72 -20.10 0.32
C PHE A 98 -5.20 -21.54 0.31
N THR A 99 -5.86 -22.38 -0.50
CA THR A 99 -5.56 -23.82 -0.56
C THR A 99 -4.88 -24.15 -1.88
N ILE A 100 -3.78 -24.91 -1.80
CA ILE A 100 -3.08 -25.47 -2.95
C ILE A 100 -3.23 -26.98 -2.89
N ASP A 101 -3.83 -27.55 -3.94
CA ASP A 101 -3.78 -28.99 -4.18
C ASP A 101 -2.44 -29.35 -4.79
N LEU A 102 -1.70 -30.25 -4.13
CA LEU A 102 -0.35 -30.61 -4.56
C LEU A 102 -0.39 -31.35 -5.89
N ASP A 103 0.62 -31.12 -6.73
CA ASP A 103 0.82 -31.98 -7.89
C ASP A 103 1.20 -33.40 -7.44
N SER A 104 0.68 -34.41 -8.14
CA SER A 104 1.04 -35.82 -8.03
C SER A 104 2.54 -36.10 -8.01
N LEU A 105 3.35 -35.22 -8.60
CA LEU A 105 4.82 -35.30 -8.59
C LEU A 105 5.42 -35.09 -7.20
N TYR A 106 4.73 -34.38 -6.31
CA TYR A 106 5.27 -33.91 -5.03
C TYR A 106 4.71 -34.66 -3.80
N TYR A 107 3.89 -35.68 -4.02
CA TYR A 107 3.39 -36.53 -2.95
C TYR A 107 3.25 -37.98 -3.38
N ARG A 108 3.22 -38.89 -2.40
CA ARG A 108 2.85 -40.30 -2.58
C ARG A 108 1.78 -40.68 -1.57
N VAL A 109 0.84 -41.51 -1.99
CA VAL A 109 -0.22 -42.04 -1.11
C VAL A 109 -0.09 -43.55 -1.08
N ASP A 110 0.30 -44.10 0.07
CA ASP A 110 0.41 -45.53 0.32
C ASP A 110 -0.70 -45.93 1.31
N GLY A 111 -1.87 -46.29 0.78
CA GLY A 111 -3.07 -46.55 1.58
C GLY A 111 -3.53 -45.29 2.33
N ASP A 112 -3.52 -45.34 3.66
CA ASP A 112 -3.90 -44.21 4.52
C ASP A 112 -2.73 -43.24 4.80
N LYS A 113 -1.52 -43.56 4.36
CA LYS A 113 -0.34 -42.71 4.60
C LYS A 113 -0.08 -41.80 3.41
N VAL A 114 -0.13 -40.50 3.67
CA VAL A 114 0.27 -39.47 2.72
C VAL A 114 1.72 -39.06 3.04
N ASN A 115 2.59 -39.16 2.05
CA ASN A 115 3.96 -38.65 2.12
C ASN A 115 4.08 -37.43 1.19
N ALA A 116 4.12 -36.23 1.79
CA ALA A 116 4.31 -34.96 1.10
C ALA A 116 5.72 -34.37 1.32
N SER A 117 6.71 -35.17 1.73
CA SER A 117 8.08 -34.69 1.98
C SER A 117 8.72 -33.93 0.81
N PRO A 118 8.53 -34.33 -0.48
CA PRO A 118 9.05 -33.55 -1.60
C PRO A 118 8.42 -32.15 -1.69
N ALA A 119 7.11 -32.02 -1.46
CA ALA A 119 6.42 -30.73 -1.43
C ALA A 119 6.92 -29.84 -0.29
N TRP A 120 7.13 -30.42 0.90
CA TRP A 120 7.71 -29.71 2.04
C TRP A 120 9.11 -29.17 1.72
N LYS A 121 9.96 -29.96 1.06
CA LYS A 121 11.30 -29.52 0.65
C LYS A 121 11.25 -28.36 -0.35
N LEU A 122 10.34 -28.43 -1.33
CA LEU A 122 10.15 -27.36 -2.31
C LEU A 122 9.64 -26.07 -1.64
N LEU A 123 8.69 -26.17 -0.70
CA LEU A 123 8.23 -25.03 0.09
C LEU A 123 9.36 -24.37 0.89
N HIS A 124 10.19 -25.16 1.57
CA HIS A 124 11.35 -24.63 2.28
C HIS A 124 12.26 -23.85 1.34
N GLN A 125 12.56 -24.40 0.16
CA GLN A 125 13.39 -23.72 -0.83
C GLN A 125 12.77 -22.41 -1.32
N ILE A 126 11.47 -22.37 -1.59
CA ILE A 126 10.77 -21.15 -2.00
C ILE A 126 10.84 -20.12 -0.88
N LEU A 127 10.50 -20.49 0.35
CA LEU A 127 10.51 -19.55 1.48
C LEU A 127 11.90 -18.99 1.77
N LEU A 128 12.94 -19.82 1.71
CA LEU A 128 14.32 -19.39 1.98
C LEU A 128 14.91 -18.47 0.89
N ASN A 129 14.24 -18.32 -0.26
CA ASN A 129 14.62 -17.29 -1.23
C ASN A 129 14.17 -15.87 -0.79
N TYR A 130 13.19 -15.76 0.11
CA TYR A 130 12.60 -14.50 0.54
C TYR A 130 12.80 -14.20 2.04
N PHE A 131 12.97 -15.24 2.86
CA PHE A 131 13.22 -15.16 4.28
C PHE A 131 14.58 -15.78 4.61
N ASP A 132 15.34 -15.14 5.50
CA ASP A 132 16.67 -15.63 5.89
C ASP A 132 16.61 -16.98 6.64
N GLU A 133 15.51 -17.22 7.36
CA GLU A 133 15.32 -18.41 8.17
C GLU A 133 13.83 -18.80 8.33
N ILE A 134 13.61 -19.97 8.91
CA ILE A 134 12.28 -20.49 9.27
C ILE A 134 12.21 -20.56 10.79
N ALA A 135 11.21 -19.90 11.38
CA ALA A 135 11.10 -19.76 12.82
C ALA A 135 10.57 -21.02 13.50
N ALA A 136 9.60 -21.69 12.88
CA ALA A 136 9.02 -22.93 13.40
C ALA A 136 8.68 -23.87 12.26
N THR A 137 9.09 -25.13 12.39
CA THR A 137 8.67 -26.21 11.51
C THR A 137 8.36 -27.46 12.34
N ASP A 138 7.17 -27.99 12.14
CA ASP A 138 6.75 -29.29 12.62
C ASP A 138 6.18 -30.06 11.43
N ILE A 139 7.05 -30.83 10.76
CA ILE A 139 6.68 -31.59 9.57
C ILE A 139 5.68 -32.70 9.91
N TYR A 140 5.70 -33.23 11.14
CA TYR A 140 4.78 -34.28 11.57
C TYR A 140 3.39 -33.73 11.92
N GLY A 141 3.34 -32.58 12.59
CA GLY A 141 2.11 -31.83 12.85
C GLY A 141 1.61 -31.03 11.64
N GLY A 142 2.33 -31.05 10.52
CA GLY A 142 1.95 -30.38 9.29
C GLY A 142 1.96 -28.86 9.42
N TYR A 143 2.94 -28.28 10.12
CA TYR A 143 2.99 -26.85 10.40
C TYR A 143 4.34 -26.23 10.02
N LEU A 144 4.29 -25.07 9.38
CA LEU A 144 5.48 -24.26 9.15
C LEU A 144 5.13 -22.78 9.29
N GLN A 145 6.02 -22.02 9.95
CA GLN A 145 5.91 -20.58 10.05
C GLN A 145 7.27 -19.90 9.90
N THR A 146 7.30 -18.83 9.11
CA THR A 146 8.47 -17.93 9.03
C THR A 146 8.48 -16.95 10.21
N PRO A 147 9.62 -16.34 10.53
CA PRO A 147 9.64 -15.17 11.41
C PRO A 147 8.87 -14.00 10.76
N TRP A 148 8.59 -12.98 11.56
CA TRP A 148 8.14 -11.69 11.04
C TRP A 148 9.30 -10.99 10.34
N GLN A 149 9.15 -10.73 9.04
CA GLN A 149 10.05 -9.88 8.26
C GLN A 149 9.54 -8.45 8.30
N TYR A 150 10.38 -7.52 8.74
CA TYR A 150 10.02 -6.12 8.92
C TYR A 150 10.57 -5.27 7.78
N LYS A 151 9.76 -4.34 7.28
CA LYS A 151 10.20 -3.31 6.33
C LYS A 151 9.74 -1.94 6.78
N THR A 152 10.69 -1.03 6.92
CA THR A 152 10.45 0.35 7.34
C THR A 152 10.39 1.27 6.11
N PHE A 153 9.36 2.09 6.04
CA PHE A 153 9.19 3.12 5.00
C PHE A 153 9.49 4.49 5.62
N SER A 154 10.77 4.89 5.60
CA SER A 154 11.24 6.12 6.25
C SER A 154 10.52 7.37 5.76
N LEU A 155 10.12 7.41 4.48
CA LEU A 155 9.38 8.54 3.93
C LEU A 155 7.93 8.64 4.42
N SER A 156 7.37 7.56 4.96
CA SER A 156 5.96 7.45 5.37
C SER A 156 5.78 7.27 6.86
N GLU A 157 6.89 7.21 7.62
CA GLU A 157 6.91 6.89 9.05
C GLU A 157 6.09 5.63 9.40
N LYS A 158 6.04 4.67 8.49
CA LYS A 158 5.31 3.40 8.65
C LYS A 158 6.28 2.24 8.64
N GLN A 159 5.92 1.17 9.33
CA GLN A 159 6.58 -0.12 9.26
C GLN A 159 5.54 -1.19 8.95
N ILE A 160 5.84 -2.04 7.97
CA ILE A 160 5.05 -3.23 7.66
C ILE A 160 5.81 -4.46 8.14
N ARG A 161 5.07 -5.48 8.58
CA ARG A 161 5.63 -6.80 8.87
C ARG A 161 4.86 -7.88 8.14
N ASN A 162 5.58 -8.88 7.67
CA ASN A 162 5.03 -9.99 6.92
C ASN A 162 5.52 -11.32 7.47
N ARG A 163 4.67 -12.34 7.44
CA ARG A 163 5.06 -13.73 7.72
C ARG A 163 4.21 -14.68 6.91
N VAL A 164 4.73 -15.87 6.67
CA VAL A 164 4.00 -16.96 6.02
C VAL A 164 3.73 -18.07 7.03
N THR A 165 2.50 -18.57 7.02
CA THR A 165 2.07 -19.74 7.76
C THR A 165 1.55 -20.78 6.79
N ILE A 166 2.01 -22.02 6.93
CA ILE A 166 1.61 -23.15 6.12
C ILE A 166 1.08 -24.24 7.03
N ARG A 167 -0.04 -24.84 6.63
CA ARG A 167 -0.67 -25.98 7.29
C ARG A 167 -0.87 -27.11 6.30
N ASP A 168 -0.51 -28.31 6.70
CA ASP A 168 -0.89 -29.53 6.01
C ASP A 168 -2.35 -29.83 6.31
N ILE A 169 -3.16 -29.94 5.27
CA ILE A 169 -4.55 -30.40 5.37
C ILE A 169 -4.75 -31.70 4.58
N SER A 170 -3.65 -32.39 4.28
CA SER A 170 -3.67 -33.58 3.44
C SER A 170 -4.46 -34.71 4.10
N THR A 171 -5.28 -35.33 3.27
CA THR A 171 -6.03 -36.54 3.55
C THR A 171 -5.71 -37.56 2.44
N PRO A 172 -5.94 -38.87 2.65
CA PRO A 172 -5.73 -39.87 1.60
C PRO A 172 -6.52 -39.59 0.31
N LYS A 173 -7.61 -38.81 0.39
CA LYS A 173 -8.46 -38.42 -0.75
C LYS A 173 -8.00 -37.13 -1.44
N ARG A 174 -7.31 -36.25 -0.73
CA ARG A 174 -6.89 -34.93 -1.20
C ARG A 174 -5.66 -34.48 -0.45
N VAL A 175 -4.54 -34.37 -1.16
CA VAL A 175 -3.28 -33.88 -0.62
C VAL A 175 -3.17 -32.39 -0.94
N ALA A 176 -3.20 -31.56 0.10
CA ALA A 176 -3.29 -30.12 -0.05
C ALA A 176 -2.65 -29.38 1.12
N PHE A 177 -2.11 -28.21 0.82
CA PHE A 177 -1.59 -27.29 1.81
C PHE A 177 -2.44 -26.02 1.88
N GLN A 178 -2.64 -25.53 3.09
CA GLN A 178 -3.27 -24.26 3.36
C GLN A 178 -2.20 -23.23 3.70
N ILE A 179 -2.14 -22.14 2.94
CA ILE A 179 -1.11 -21.11 3.09
C ILE A 179 -1.76 -19.78 3.42
N LYS A 180 -1.21 -19.06 4.40
CA LYS A 180 -1.58 -17.68 4.71
C LYS A 180 -0.34 -16.81 4.74
N VAL A 181 -0.38 -15.73 3.97
CA VAL A 181 0.60 -14.64 4.04
C VAL A 181 -0.02 -13.52 4.88
N SER A 182 0.46 -13.38 6.11
CA SER A 182 0.03 -12.31 7.03
C SER A 182 0.78 -11.03 6.73
N SER A 183 0.06 -9.91 6.78
CA SER A 183 0.61 -8.57 6.59
C SER A 183 -0.06 -7.58 7.54
N GLU A 184 0.77 -6.86 8.28
CA GLU A 184 0.32 -5.89 9.26
C GLU A 184 1.18 -4.63 9.19
N VAL A 185 0.57 -3.47 9.41
CA VAL A 185 1.23 -2.16 9.36
C VAL A 185 1.06 -1.42 10.68
N ALA A 186 2.07 -0.64 11.05
CA ALA A 186 2.03 0.27 12.18
C ALA A 186 2.74 1.59 11.82
N GLY A 187 2.37 2.68 12.50
CA GLY A 187 3.21 3.88 12.53
C GLY A 187 4.50 3.60 13.29
N THR A 188 5.57 4.37 13.03
CA THR A 188 6.90 4.14 13.62
C THR A 188 6.90 4.10 15.15
N MET A 189 6.06 4.90 15.80
CA MET A 189 5.89 4.87 17.27
C MET A 189 5.11 3.63 17.73
N ALA A 190 3.95 3.35 17.14
CA ALA A 190 3.13 2.17 17.44
C ALA A 190 3.89 0.85 17.24
N ALA A 191 4.72 0.79 16.19
CA ALA A 191 5.57 -0.36 15.88
C ALA A 191 6.53 -0.72 17.03
N ARG A 192 7.06 0.29 17.76
CA ARG A 192 7.93 0.07 18.93
C ARG A 192 7.19 -0.60 20.09
N HIS A 193 5.87 -0.44 20.15
CA HIS A 193 5.00 -1.05 21.15
C HIS A 193 4.33 -2.35 20.65
N GLY A 194 4.63 -2.78 19.42
CA GLY A 194 4.03 -3.99 18.84
C GLY A 194 2.58 -3.82 18.39
N GLU A 195 2.10 -2.58 18.28
CA GLU A 195 0.73 -2.24 17.90
C GLU A 195 0.58 -2.21 16.37
N PHE A 196 0.53 -3.39 15.78
CA PHE A 196 0.31 -3.57 14.33
C PHE A 196 -1.15 -3.89 14.03
N THR A 197 -1.65 -3.36 12.93
CA THR A 197 -3.00 -3.60 12.41
C THR A 197 -2.92 -4.33 11.07
N GLU A 198 -3.80 -5.31 10.84
CA GLU A 198 -3.88 -6.02 9.56
C GLU A 198 -4.07 -5.05 8.39
N VAL A 199 -3.37 -5.31 7.29
CA VAL A 199 -3.49 -4.54 6.04
C VAL A 199 -3.50 -5.47 4.83
N ASP A 200 -4.39 -5.21 3.88
CA ASP A 200 -4.52 -6.00 2.64
C ASP A 200 -3.47 -5.59 1.58
N ARG A 201 -2.23 -5.38 2.03
CA ARG A 201 -1.12 -4.97 1.19
C ARG A 201 0.14 -5.73 1.55
N ILE A 202 1.01 -5.95 0.58
CA ILE A 202 2.30 -6.60 0.77
C ILE A 202 3.41 -5.77 0.13
N PRO A 203 4.65 -5.76 0.64
CA PRO A 203 5.77 -5.18 -0.07
C PRO A 203 5.93 -5.80 -1.46
N LYS A 204 6.23 -4.98 -2.47
CA LYS A 204 6.40 -5.45 -3.87
C LYS A 204 7.47 -6.55 -4.03
N GLU A 205 8.47 -6.55 -3.14
CA GLU A 205 9.50 -7.59 -3.11
C GLU A 205 8.96 -8.99 -2.76
N LEU A 206 7.82 -9.07 -2.09
CA LEU A 206 7.15 -10.32 -1.70
C LEU A 206 5.95 -10.66 -2.60
N GLU A 207 5.64 -9.86 -3.62
CA GLU A 207 4.64 -10.24 -4.63
C GLU A 207 5.04 -11.54 -5.36
N PRO A 208 6.30 -11.70 -5.84
CA PRO A 208 6.70 -12.92 -6.55
C PRO A 208 6.61 -14.18 -5.69
N LEU A 209 6.76 -14.06 -4.36
CA LEU A 209 6.58 -15.17 -3.44
C LEU A 209 5.17 -15.75 -3.52
N ILE A 210 4.13 -14.92 -3.59
CA ILE A 210 2.74 -15.39 -3.68
C ILE A 210 2.54 -16.14 -4.99
N GLU A 211 3.06 -15.60 -6.10
CA GLU A 211 2.99 -16.25 -7.42
C GLU A 211 3.73 -17.59 -7.45
N GLU A 212 4.93 -17.66 -6.87
CA GLU A 212 5.71 -18.90 -6.78
C GLU A 212 5.01 -19.96 -5.94
N LEU A 213 4.44 -19.57 -4.79
CA LEU A 213 3.68 -20.48 -3.94
C LEU A 213 2.48 -21.05 -4.69
N GLN A 214 1.78 -20.25 -5.48
CA GLN A 214 0.60 -20.68 -6.23
C GLN A 214 0.92 -21.57 -7.44
N THR A 215 2.07 -21.37 -8.09
CA THR A 215 2.37 -21.98 -9.40
C THR A 215 3.33 -23.16 -9.33
N ARG A 216 4.28 -23.18 -8.39
CA ARG A 216 5.38 -24.17 -8.41
C ARG A 216 5.02 -25.51 -7.77
N ILE A 217 4.08 -25.51 -6.83
CA ILE A 217 3.79 -26.68 -5.97
C ILE A 217 2.55 -27.45 -6.43
N GLY A 218 1.61 -26.78 -7.10
CA GLY A 218 0.34 -27.41 -7.46
C GLY A 218 -0.66 -26.42 -8.02
N LYS A 219 -1.94 -26.70 -7.85
CA LYS A 219 -3.05 -25.88 -8.36
C LYS A 219 -3.83 -25.24 -7.20
N VAL A 220 -4.10 -23.94 -7.32
CA VAL A 220 -4.95 -23.23 -6.36
C VAL A 220 -6.40 -23.65 -6.57
N SER A 221 -7.05 -24.11 -5.50
CA SER A 221 -8.42 -24.65 -5.56
C SER A 221 -9.44 -23.87 -4.74
N SER A 222 -8.99 -22.95 -3.88
CA SER A 222 -9.86 -21.98 -3.19
C SER A 222 -9.11 -20.69 -2.89
N LEU A 223 -9.64 -19.57 -3.38
CA LEU A 223 -9.24 -18.19 -3.04
C LEU A 223 -10.28 -17.55 -2.11
#